data_AF-A0A5D6XPL4-F1
#
_entry.id   AF-A0A5D6XPL4-F1
#
_cell.length_a   1.000
_cell.length_b   1.000
_cell.length_c   1.000
_cell.angle_alpha   90.00
_cell.angle_beta   90.00
_cell.angle_gamma   90.00
#
_symmetry.space_group_name_H-M   'P 1'
#
loop_
_entity.id
_entity.type
_entity.pdbx_description
1 polymer ?
#
loop_
_entity_poly.entity_id
_entity_poly.type
_entity_poly.pdbx_seq_one_letter_code
_entity_poly.pdbx_strand_id
1 'polypeptide(L)'
;MRLPDEAMPTLYLTRDEELAVEREASAVVMETAAAFEAFVAGGRAFPKHQWKQVKERASFRVYRSRRSFAAMDAAPPAYLSSAQGSVFSRTAKLSKAPKTTPSSSSETSGSGPGGGTAHPRVSAGGDDAAAPEDPGRCPGCQRALRRFGGLGRAAVVACWCCRRSVCAKCASERKLVVDVAPDGALTQRTLSFCIARTSTSAT
;
A
#
# COMPACT_ATOMS: atom_id res chain seq x y z
N MET A 1 -15.52 -4.48 0.50
CA MET A 1 -15.19 -5.21 1.73
C MET A 1 -15.64 -4.32 2.86
N ARG A 2 -16.70 -4.69 3.59
CA ARG A 2 -16.98 -4.04 4.87
C ARG A 2 -16.01 -4.67 5.87
N LEU A 3 -15.25 -3.84 6.57
CA LEU A 3 -14.51 -4.32 7.74
C LEU A 3 -15.57 -4.86 8.72
N PRO A 4 -15.35 -6.02 9.36
CA PRO A 4 -16.19 -6.47 10.46
C PRO A 4 -16.37 -5.34 11.48
N ASP A 5 -17.53 -5.25 12.14
CA ASP A 5 -17.80 -4.16 13.08
C ASP A 5 -16.79 -4.12 14.25
N GLU A 6 -16.14 -5.24 14.55
CA GLU A 6 -15.06 -5.37 15.56
C GLU A 6 -13.63 -5.15 15.00
N ALA A 7 -13.49 -4.69 13.75
CA ALA A 7 -12.17 -4.57 13.11
C ALA A 7 -11.34 -3.39 13.64
N MET A 8 -11.96 -2.45 14.36
CA MET A 8 -11.29 -1.42 15.13
C MET A 8 -11.81 -1.46 16.57
N PRO A 9 -11.04 -2.02 17.51
CA PRO A 9 -11.42 -2.04 18.91
C PRO A 9 -11.66 -0.62 19.44
N THR A 10 -12.69 -0.46 20.27
CA THR A 10 -12.90 0.78 21.02
C THR A 10 -11.69 1.04 21.91
N LEU A 11 -11.00 2.15 21.66
CA LEU A 11 -9.86 2.58 22.44
C LEU A 11 -10.36 3.32 23.68
N TYR A 12 -10.11 2.77 24.86
CA TYR A 12 -10.37 3.45 26.13
C TYR A 12 -9.08 4.09 26.61
N LEU A 13 -9.03 5.41 26.57
CA LEU A 13 -7.90 6.18 27.09
C LEU A 13 -8.20 6.62 28.52
N THR A 14 -7.19 6.54 29.37
CA THR A 14 -7.24 7.22 30.67
C THR A 14 -7.13 8.73 30.47
N ARG A 15 -7.59 9.52 31.44
CA ARG A 15 -7.50 10.98 31.38
C ARG A 15 -6.07 11.48 31.15
N ASP A 16 -5.08 10.82 31.74
CA ASP A 16 -3.68 11.18 31.58
C ASP A 16 -3.17 10.91 30.16
N GLU A 17 -3.61 9.82 29.54
CA GLU A 17 -3.31 9.51 28.14
C GLU A 17 -4.01 10.48 27.18
N GLU A 18 -5.27 10.82 27.43
CA GLU A 18 -5.99 11.85 26.66
C GLU A 18 -5.25 13.19 26.69
N LEU A 19 -4.84 13.63 27.88
CA LEU A 19 -4.04 14.85 28.06
C LEU A 19 -2.66 14.75 27.41
N ALA A 20 -2.04 13.55 27.38
CA ALA A 20 -0.78 13.34 26.69
C ALA A 20 -0.94 13.48 25.17
N VAL A 21 -2.00 12.89 24.60
CA VAL A 21 -2.32 13.00 23.17
C VAL A 21 -2.64 14.45 22.79
N GLU A 22 -3.45 15.14 23.59
CA GLU A 22 -3.78 16.55 23.35
C GLU A 22 -2.55 17.45 23.34
N ARG A 23 -1.65 17.25 24.32
CA ARG A 23 -0.39 17.98 24.42
C ARG A 23 0.50 17.74 23.21
N GLU A 24 0.64 16.49 22.77
CA GLU A 24 1.44 16.15 21.60
C GLU A 24 0.85 16.77 20.33
N ALA A 25 -0.47 16.68 20.15
CA ALA A 25 -1.16 17.30 19.03
C ALA A 25 -0.95 18.82 18.99
N SER A 26 -1.04 19.47 20.16
CA SER A 26 -0.80 20.91 20.31
C SER A 26 0.65 21.28 20.00
N ALA A 27 1.61 20.47 20.44
CA ALA A 27 3.03 20.67 20.16
C ALA A 27 3.32 20.61 18.66
N VAL A 28 2.79 19.61 17.94
CA VAL A 28 2.95 19.48 16.48
C VAL A 28 2.37 20.69 15.74
N VAL A 29 1.22 21.19 16.19
CA VAL A 29 0.60 22.39 15.60
C VAL A 29 1.49 23.61 15.80
N MET A 30 1.98 23.82 17.02
CA MET A 30 2.88 24.94 17.33
C MET A 30 4.19 24.87 16.56
N GLU A 31 4.82 23.69 16.49
CA GLU A 31 6.05 23.48 15.73
C GLU A 31 5.84 23.78 14.24
N THR A 32 4.74 23.27 13.66
CA THR A 32 4.42 23.50 12.25
C THR A 32 4.15 24.99 11.97
N ALA A 33 3.45 25.68 12.88
CA ALA A 33 3.20 27.11 12.77
C ALA A 33 4.50 27.92 12.87
N ALA A 34 5.37 27.62 13.84
CA ALA A 34 6.66 28.28 13.99
C ALA A 34 7.57 28.06 12.78
N ALA A 35 7.62 26.84 12.24
CA ALA A 35 8.37 26.55 11.02
C ALA A 35 7.83 27.33 9.80
N PHE A 36 6.51 27.48 9.70
CA PHE A 36 5.88 28.28 8.66
C PHE A 36 6.19 29.78 8.82
N GLU A 37 6.11 30.32 10.04
CA GLU A 37 6.45 31.71 10.33
C GLU A 37 7.92 32.01 10.02
N ALA A 38 8.85 31.12 10.40
CA ALA A 38 10.26 31.22 10.05
C ALA A 38 10.48 31.20 8.53
N PHE A 39 9.75 30.36 7.80
CA PHE A 39 9.79 30.36 6.34
C PHE A 39 9.28 31.67 5.73
N VAL A 40 8.21 32.25 6.28
CA VAL A 40 7.68 33.55 5.84
C VAL A 40 8.69 34.68 6.15
N ALA A 41 9.25 34.70 7.37
CA ALA A 41 10.26 35.67 7.78
C ALA A 41 11.54 35.58 6.93
N GLY A 42 11.94 34.38 6.51
CA GLY A 42 13.04 34.11 5.59
C GLY A 42 12.75 34.43 4.12
N GLY A 43 11.72 35.24 3.83
CA GLY A 43 11.38 35.66 2.47
C GLY A 43 10.82 34.53 1.60
N ARG A 44 10.23 33.49 2.23
CA ARG A 44 9.68 32.31 1.54
C ARG A 44 10.73 31.56 0.71
N ALA A 45 11.99 31.62 1.13
CA ALA A 45 13.08 30.92 0.47
C ALA A 45 13.13 29.46 0.92
N PHE A 46 13.00 28.53 -0.03
CA PHE A 46 13.10 27.11 0.25
C PHE A 46 14.57 26.69 0.45
N PRO A 47 14.95 26.02 1.56
CA PRO A 47 16.34 25.66 1.84
C PRO A 47 16.85 24.50 0.96
N LYS A 48 17.27 24.81 -0.28
CA LYS A 48 17.76 23.85 -1.30
C LYS A 48 18.98 23.01 -0.86
N HIS A 49 19.78 23.53 0.07
CA HIS A 49 20.96 22.83 0.57
C HIS A 49 20.60 21.74 1.60
N GLN A 50 19.42 21.82 2.22
CA GLN A 50 18.92 20.83 3.20
C GLN A 50 18.01 19.80 2.55
N TRP A 51 17.29 20.20 1.49
CA TRP A 51 16.27 19.37 0.84
C TRP A 51 16.63 19.08 -0.61
N LYS A 52 16.44 17.83 -1.03
CA LYS A 52 16.59 17.40 -2.45
C LYS A 52 15.21 17.14 -3.04
N GLN A 53 14.89 17.78 -4.16
CA GLN A 53 13.68 17.46 -4.92
C GLN A 53 13.79 16.03 -5.48
N VAL A 54 12.75 15.24 -5.24
CA VAL A 54 12.70 13.82 -5.66
C VAL A 54 11.74 13.65 -6.83
N LYS A 55 10.66 14.42 -6.86
CA LYS A 55 9.62 14.29 -7.87
C LYS A 55 8.91 15.61 -8.10
N GLU A 56 8.56 15.85 -9.35
CA GLU A 56 7.68 16.94 -9.74
C GLU A 56 6.57 16.37 -10.62
N ARG A 57 5.33 16.78 -10.36
CA ARG A 57 4.18 16.42 -11.19
C ARG A 57 3.20 17.57 -11.19
N ALA A 58 2.97 18.14 -12.37
CA ALA A 58 2.20 19.39 -12.53
C ALA A 58 2.75 20.48 -11.60
N SER A 59 1.94 21.02 -10.69
CA SER A 59 2.33 22.04 -9.71
C SER A 59 2.91 21.49 -8.41
N PHE A 60 2.95 20.17 -8.22
CA PHE A 60 3.42 19.56 -6.97
C PHE A 60 4.89 19.18 -7.06
N ARG A 61 5.68 19.66 -6.10
CA ARG A 61 7.08 19.27 -5.89
C ARG A 61 7.23 18.51 -4.58
N VAL A 62 7.80 17.33 -4.65
CA VAL A 62 8.08 16.46 -3.51
C VAL A 62 9.57 16.53 -3.21
N TYR A 63 9.90 16.82 -1.96
CA TYR A 63 11.28 16.93 -1.47
C TYR A 63 11.55 15.86 -0.40
N ARG A 64 12.82 15.52 -0.23
CA ARG A 64 13.30 14.74 0.92
C ARG A 64 14.47 15.46 1.57
N SER A 65 14.61 15.32 2.89
CA SER A 65 15.77 15.84 3.61
C SER A 65 17.05 15.14 3.17
N ARG A 66 18.18 15.85 3.22
CA ARG A 66 19.51 15.28 3.01
C ARG A 66 19.99 14.69 4.32
N ARG A 67 20.64 13.51 4.26
CA ARG A 67 21.12 12.78 5.44
C ARG A 67 22.12 13.57 6.29
N SER A 68 22.90 14.46 5.69
CA SER A 68 23.85 15.33 6.39
C SER A 68 23.17 16.36 7.29
N PHE A 69 21.93 16.73 6.97
CA PHE A 69 21.13 17.69 7.75
C PHE A 69 20.29 16.96 8.81
N ALA A 70 19.66 15.84 8.41
CA ALA A 70 18.90 15.00 9.34
C ALA A 70 19.76 14.43 10.49
N ALA A 71 21.09 14.37 10.36
CA ALA A 71 21.99 13.93 11.42
C ALA A 71 22.43 15.06 12.38
N MET A 72 22.26 16.33 12.02
CA MET A 72 22.72 17.47 12.82
C MET A 72 21.62 18.12 13.65
N ASP A 73 20.37 18.11 13.19
CA ASP A 73 19.22 18.69 13.91
C ASP A 73 18.26 17.64 14.52
N ALA A 74 18.53 16.33 14.33
CA ALA A 74 17.71 15.30 14.96
C ALA A 74 18.21 15.01 16.38
N ALA A 75 17.72 15.74 17.36
CA ALA A 75 17.14 15.01 18.47
C ALA A 75 15.97 14.22 17.86
N PRO A 76 16.01 12.87 17.84
CA PRO A 76 14.90 12.13 17.29
C PRO A 76 13.64 12.56 18.05
N PRO A 77 12.54 12.92 17.37
CA PRO A 77 11.31 13.17 18.08
C PRO A 77 11.00 11.90 18.89
N ALA A 78 10.63 12.05 20.16
CA ALA A 78 10.58 10.94 21.11
C ALA A 78 9.77 9.73 20.60
N TYR A 79 8.82 9.96 19.69
CA TYR A 79 8.02 8.92 19.04
C TYR A 79 8.79 8.03 18.04
N LEU A 80 9.91 8.49 17.45
CA LEU A 80 10.74 7.67 16.55
C LEU A 80 11.76 6.78 17.30
N SER A 81 11.97 7.01 18.59
CA SER A 81 12.85 6.17 19.41
C SER A 81 12.24 4.78 19.67
N SER A 82 10.90 4.68 19.68
CA SER A 82 10.19 3.42 19.90
C SER A 82 10.12 2.53 18.65
N ALA A 83 10.52 3.03 17.48
CA ALA A 83 10.67 2.24 16.26
C ALA A 83 12.08 1.63 16.15
N GLN A 84 12.61 1.06 17.25
CA GLN A 84 13.76 0.15 17.19
C GLN A 84 13.31 -1.21 16.64
N GLY A 85 13.04 -1.22 15.35
CA GLY A 85 12.69 -2.40 14.58
C GLY A 85 12.75 -2.15 13.07
N SER A 86 13.44 -1.12 12.59
CA SER A 86 13.64 -0.90 11.16
C SER A 86 14.78 -1.78 10.64
N VAL A 87 14.41 -2.97 10.17
CA VAL A 87 15.30 -4.02 9.65
C VAL A 87 15.94 -3.69 8.29
N PHE A 88 15.72 -2.49 7.74
CA PHE A 88 16.06 -2.19 6.33
C PHE A 88 17.45 -1.59 6.09
N SER A 89 18.36 -1.58 7.07
CA SER A 89 19.69 -0.98 6.90
C SER A 89 20.85 -1.86 7.38
N ARG A 90 20.96 -3.11 6.93
CA ARG A 90 22.21 -3.88 7.06
C ARG A 90 22.43 -4.85 5.90
N THR A 91 22.95 -4.37 4.77
CA THR A 91 23.90 -5.17 3.96
C THR A 91 24.91 -4.24 3.30
N ALA A 92 25.97 -3.93 4.03
CA ALA A 92 27.20 -3.45 3.43
C ALA A 92 28.40 -3.96 4.25
N LYS A 93 29.13 -4.89 3.62
CA LYS A 93 30.52 -5.31 3.87
C LYS A 93 30.76 -6.26 5.06
N LEU A 94 31.02 -7.54 4.75
CA LEU A 94 32.32 -8.15 5.08
C LEU A 94 32.64 -9.39 4.21
N SER A 95 33.94 -9.54 3.98
CA SER A 95 34.76 -10.45 3.18
C SER A 95 34.48 -11.96 3.10
N LYS A 96 34.65 -12.50 1.88
CA LYS A 96 35.62 -13.55 1.44
C LYS A 96 35.60 -14.97 2.09
N ALA A 97 35.02 -15.93 1.33
CA ALA A 97 35.36 -17.38 1.13
C ALA A 97 35.47 -18.34 2.35
N PRO A 98 35.27 -19.69 2.23
CA PRO A 98 35.39 -20.53 1.03
C PRO A 98 34.26 -21.56 0.77
N LYS A 99 34.46 -22.27 -0.35
CA LYS A 99 33.65 -23.28 -1.03
C LYS A 99 33.77 -24.65 -0.36
N THR A 100 32.65 -25.28 0.02
CA THR A 100 32.58 -26.71 0.37
C THR A 100 31.24 -27.31 -0.06
N THR A 101 31.31 -28.24 -1.01
CA THR A 101 30.30 -29.25 -1.39
C THR A 101 30.25 -30.37 -0.36
N PRO A 102 29.08 -30.95 -0.06
CA PRO A 102 28.77 -32.32 -0.52
C PRO A 102 27.29 -32.47 -0.96
N SER A 103 26.96 -33.14 -2.07
CA SER A 103 26.68 -34.58 -2.25
C SER A 103 25.40 -35.10 -1.57
N SER A 104 24.34 -35.20 -2.38
CA SER A 104 23.42 -36.35 -2.63
C SER A 104 23.01 -37.34 -1.52
N SER A 105 21.68 -37.47 -1.33
CA SER A 105 20.86 -38.72 -1.25
C SER A 105 19.40 -38.31 -0.95
N SER A 106 18.37 -38.55 -1.79
CA SER A 106 17.52 -39.78 -1.88
C SER A 106 16.95 -40.18 -0.50
N GLU A 107 15.67 -40.45 -0.21
CA GLU A 107 14.39 -40.77 -0.87
C GLU A 107 13.28 -40.24 0.08
N THR A 108 11.98 -40.13 -0.22
CA THR A 108 11.01 -41.24 -0.16
C THR A 108 9.63 -40.80 -0.63
N SER A 109 8.94 -41.77 -1.22
CA SER A 109 7.61 -41.81 -1.81
C SER A 109 6.43 -41.50 -0.87
N GLY A 110 5.31 -41.08 -1.47
CA GLY A 110 3.99 -41.03 -0.83
C GLY A 110 2.86 -40.74 -1.83
N SER A 111 2.28 -41.80 -2.39
CA SER A 111 1.17 -41.84 -3.36
C SER A 111 -0.19 -41.43 -2.75
N GLY A 112 -0.96 -40.52 -3.37
CA GLY A 112 -2.24 -40.79 -4.09
C GLY A 112 -3.51 -40.66 -3.19
N PRO A 113 -4.76 -40.77 -3.70
CA PRO A 113 -5.43 -40.26 -4.91
C PRO A 113 -6.56 -39.23 -4.55
N GLY A 114 -7.13 -38.43 -5.46
CA GLY A 114 -8.28 -38.76 -6.31
C GLY A 114 -9.64 -38.59 -5.59
N GLY A 115 -10.51 -37.69 -6.06
CA GLY A 115 -11.89 -37.60 -5.57
C GLY A 115 -12.62 -36.31 -5.96
N GLY A 116 -13.19 -36.29 -7.17
CA GLY A 116 -14.21 -35.32 -7.53
C GLY A 116 -15.57 -35.72 -6.96
N THR A 117 -16.37 -34.73 -6.57
CA THR A 117 -17.81 -34.88 -6.41
C THR A 117 -18.49 -33.58 -6.77
N ALA A 118 -19.43 -33.69 -7.71
CA ALA A 118 -20.31 -32.66 -8.20
C ALA A 118 -21.58 -32.55 -7.32
N HIS A 119 -22.37 -31.51 -7.64
CA HIS A 119 -23.79 -31.23 -7.31
C HIS A 119 -24.09 -30.37 -6.07
N PRO A 120 -25.24 -29.64 -6.01
CA PRO A 120 -26.21 -29.31 -7.08
C PRO A 120 -26.48 -27.81 -7.27
N ARG A 121 -27.07 -27.55 -8.44
CA ARG A 121 -27.74 -26.34 -8.92
C ARG A 121 -29.07 -26.16 -8.18
N VAL A 122 -29.29 -25.00 -7.56
CA VAL A 122 -30.61 -24.52 -7.13
C VAL A 122 -30.91 -23.22 -7.87
N SER A 123 -32.07 -23.21 -8.52
CA SER A 123 -32.65 -22.09 -9.26
C SER A 123 -33.97 -21.72 -8.60
N ALA A 124 -34.13 -20.44 -8.26
CA ALA A 124 -35.37 -19.67 -8.06
C ALA A 124 -34.90 -18.28 -7.56
N GLY A 125 -35.34 -17.11 -8.00
CA GLY A 125 -36.41 -16.65 -8.88
C GLY A 125 -36.86 -15.27 -8.35
N GLY A 126 -36.98 -14.25 -9.22
CA GLY A 126 -37.60 -12.91 -9.00
C GLY A 126 -36.94 -12.00 -7.94
N ASP A 127 -36.85 -10.67 -8.03
CA ASP A 127 -37.36 -9.61 -8.89
C ASP A 127 -36.43 -8.36 -8.73
N ASP A 128 -36.68 -7.29 -9.49
CA ASP A 128 -35.95 -6.00 -9.59
C ASP A 128 -34.81 -5.91 -10.62
N ALA A 129 -35.22 -5.74 -11.88
CA ALA A 129 -34.35 -5.36 -13.00
C ALA A 129 -33.85 -3.91 -12.88
N ALA A 130 -32.82 -3.70 -12.06
CA ALA A 130 -31.87 -2.62 -12.29
C ALA A 130 -31.04 -2.97 -13.55
N ALA A 131 -31.07 -2.10 -14.56
CA ALA A 131 -30.31 -2.28 -15.81
C ALA A 131 -28.86 -2.67 -15.53
N PRO A 132 -28.33 -3.77 -16.09
CA PRO A 132 -26.95 -4.17 -15.84
C PRO A 132 -26.00 -3.13 -16.44
N GLU A 133 -25.19 -2.49 -15.60
CA GLU A 133 -24.03 -1.71 -16.05
C GLU A 133 -23.23 -2.58 -17.03
N ASP A 134 -23.07 -2.10 -18.27
CA ASP A 134 -22.42 -2.82 -19.37
C ASP A 134 -21.11 -3.49 -18.91
N PRO A 135 -21.09 -4.83 -18.69
CA PRO A 135 -19.96 -5.55 -18.08
C PRO A 135 -18.74 -5.62 -19.00
N GLY A 136 -18.83 -5.00 -20.18
CA GLY A 136 -17.81 -4.98 -21.21
C GLY A 136 -16.93 -3.74 -21.23
N ARG A 137 -17.04 -2.75 -20.33
CA ARG A 137 -16.22 -1.51 -20.38
C ARG A 137 -15.34 -1.29 -19.15
N CYS A 138 -14.16 -0.72 -19.38
CA CYS A 138 -13.23 -0.37 -18.31
C CYS A 138 -13.73 0.91 -17.60
N PRO A 139 -14.07 0.91 -16.29
CA PRO A 139 -14.54 2.11 -15.61
C PRO A 139 -13.50 3.24 -15.60
N GLY A 140 -12.21 2.90 -15.66
CA GLY A 140 -11.14 3.91 -15.74
C GLY A 140 -11.06 4.65 -17.07
N CYS A 141 -11.22 3.99 -18.22
CA CYS A 141 -11.02 4.63 -19.54
C CYS A 141 -12.20 4.49 -20.51
N GLN A 142 -13.29 3.87 -20.07
CA GLN A 142 -14.54 3.58 -20.77
C GLN A 142 -14.40 2.79 -22.10
N ARG A 143 -13.19 2.31 -22.41
CA ARG A 143 -12.92 1.43 -23.55
C ARG A 143 -13.46 0.04 -23.28
N ALA A 144 -13.95 -0.60 -24.34
CA ALA A 144 -14.41 -1.98 -24.28
C ALA A 144 -13.27 -2.92 -23.83
N LEU A 145 -13.50 -3.66 -22.75
CA LEU A 145 -12.76 -4.82 -22.28
C LEU A 145 -13.13 -6.00 -23.19
N ARG A 146 -12.64 -6.00 -24.43
CA ARG A 146 -12.96 -7.06 -25.39
C ARG A 146 -12.49 -8.42 -24.84
N ARG A 147 -13.43 -9.33 -24.59
CA ARG A 147 -13.17 -10.76 -24.41
C ARG A 147 -13.33 -11.42 -25.79
N PHE A 148 -12.23 -11.97 -26.29
CA PHE A 148 -12.07 -12.76 -27.52
C PHE A 148 -11.97 -12.04 -28.88
N GLY A 149 -10.95 -12.45 -29.66
CA GLY A 149 -10.83 -12.26 -31.11
C GLY A 149 -9.98 -11.08 -31.59
N GLY A 150 -8.63 -11.20 -31.60
CA GLY A 150 -7.74 -10.27 -32.32
C GLY A 150 -6.41 -10.01 -31.62
N LEU A 151 -5.31 -9.98 -32.39
CA LEU A 151 -3.92 -9.82 -31.95
C LEU A 151 -3.75 -8.62 -30.99
N GLY A 152 -3.47 -8.92 -29.71
CA GLY A 152 -3.14 -7.93 -28.67
C GLY A 152 -4.09 -7.99 -27.47
N ARG A 153 -3.91 -8.98 -26.59
CA ARG A 153 -4.68 -9.10 -25.34
C ARG A 153 -4.40 -7.91 -24.43
N ALA A 154 -5.33 -6.97 -24.31
CA ALA A 154 -5.34 -6.10 -23.13
C ALA A 154 -5.77 -6.97 -21.95
N ALA A 155 -4.82 -7.37 -21.10
CA ALA A 155 -5.14 -8.13 -19.89
C ALA A 155 -6.20 -7.37 -19.08
N VAL A 156 -7.32 -8.03 -18.82
CA VAL A 156 -8.37 -7.55 -17.94
C VAL A 156 -8.01 -8.03 -16.54
N VAL A 157 -7.89 -7.09 -15.61
CA VAL A 157 -7.58 -7.41 -14.21
C VAL A 157 -8.71 -6.91 -13.32
N ALA A 158 -9.03 -7.69 -12.28
CA ALA A 158 -10.00 -7.29 -11.28
C ALA A 158 -9.32 -6.41 -10.23
N CYS A 159 -9.92 -5.25 -9.93
CA CYS A 159 -9.47 -4.43 -8.81
C CYS A 159 -9.73 -5.19 -7.50
N TRP A 160 -8.71 -5.36 -6.67
CA TRP A 160 -8.83 -6.04 -5.39
C TRP A 160 -9.76 -5.29 -4.42
N CYS A 161 -9.75 -3.94 -4.47
CA CYS A 161 -10.57 -3.09 -3.62
C CYS A 161 -12.06 -3.08 -4.03
N CYS A 162 -12.36 -2.75 -5.30
CA CYS A 162 -13.73 -2.54 -5.75
C CYS A 162 -14.31 -3.69 -6.61
N ARG A 163 -13.53 -4.75 -6.86
CA ARG A 163 -13.89 -5.95 -7.66
C ARG A 163 -14.26 -5.68 -9.13
N ARG A 164 -14.28 -4.43 -9.59
CA ARG A 164 -14.52 -4.07 -10.99
C ARG A 164 -13.35 -4.49 -11.89
N SER A 165 -13.69 -4.91 -13.11
CA SER A 165 -12.71 -5.25 -14.15
C SER A 165 -12.14 -3.97 -14.79
N VAL A 166 -10.82 -3.85 -14.89
CA VAL A 166 -10.14 -2.73 -15.54
C VAL A 166 -9.12 -3.25 -16.55
N CYS A 167 -8.82 -2.47 -17.59
CA CYS A 167 -7.71 -2.80 -18.48
C CYS A 167 -6.38 -2.61 -17.75
N ALA A 168 -5.34 -3.31 -18.19
CA ALA A 168 -3.99 -3.19 -17.62
C ALA A 168 -3.47 -1.73 -17.48
N LYS A 169 -3.84 -0.84 -18.41
CA LYS A 169 -3.46 0.60 -18.35
C LYS A 169 -4.15 1.37 -17.23
N CYS A 170 -5.31 0.90 -16.78
CA CYS A 170 -6.08 1.49 -15.68
C CYS A 170 -5.87 0.72 -14.37
N ALA A 171 -4.96 -0.25 -14.34
CA ALA A 171 -4.59 -1.00 -13.16
C ALA A 171 -3.23 -0.53 -12.63
N SER A 172 -3.08 -0.57 -11.31
CA SER A 172 -1.80 -0.42 -10.62
C SER A 172 -1.56 -1.65 -9.75
N GLU A 173 -0.38 -2.25 -9.86
CA GLU A 173 0.04 -3.35 -9.01
C GLU A 173 0.71 -2.81 -7.76
N ARG A 174 0.35 -3.36 -6.59
CA ARG A 174 0.98 -3.03 -5.31
C ARG A 174 1.20 -4.30 -4.51
N LYS A 175 2.38 -4.41 -3.89
CA LYS A 175 2.66 -5.43 -2.89
C LYS A 175 2.07 -4.98 -1.56
N LEU A 176 1.12 -5.73 -1.04
CA LEU A 176 0.55 -5.51 0.29
C LEU A 176 1.01 -6.62 1.23
N VAL A 177 1.32 -6.27 2.47
CA VAL A 177 1.44 -7.25 3.55
C VAL A 177 0.03 -7.73 3.86
N VAL A 178 -0.20 -9.03 3.76
CA VAL A 178 -1.50 -9.67 3.97
C VAL A 178 -1.53 -10.43 5.30
N ASP A 179 -0.37 -10.79 5.83
CA ASP A 179 -0.25 -11.48 7.11
C ASP A 179 1.12 -11.19 7.76
N VAL A 180 1.14 -11.24 9.09
CA VAL A 180 2.34 -11.14 9.93
C VAL A 180 2.36 -12.36 10.83
N ALA A 181 3.27 -13.28 10.55
CA ALA A 181 3.42 -14.49 11.35
C ALA A 181 3.96 -14.18 12.75
N PRO A 182 3.77 -15.07 13.74
CA PRO A 182 4.19 -14.84 15.13
C PRO A 182 5.69 -14.63 15.31
N ASP A 183 6.51 -15.13 14.38
CA ASP A 183 7.96 -14.94 14.32
C ASP A 183 8.38 -13.61 13.66
N GLY A 184 7.40 -12.78 13.29
CA GLY A 184 7.61 -11.51 12.59
C GLY A 184 7.79 -11.67 11.08
N ALA A 185 7.63 -12.87 10.51
CA ALA A 185 7.70 -13.04 9.06
C ALA A 185 6.50 -12.37 8.38
N LEU A 186 6.77 -11.55 7.36
CA LEU A 186 5.75 -10.81 6.62
C LEU A 186 5.36 -11.56 5.35
N THR A 187 4.07 -11.91 5.22
CA THR A 187 3.55 -12.46 3.96
C THR A 187 3.07 -11.32 3.08
N GLN A 188 3.72 -11.13 1.93
CA GLN A 188 3.33 -10.13 0.94
C GLN A 188 2.63 -10.74 -0.26
N ARG A 189 1.60 -10.07 -0.78
CA ARG A 189 0.95 -10.42 -2.06
C ARG A 189 0.88 -9.22 -2.98
N THR A 190 1.16 -9.44 -4.26
CA THR A 190 0.94 -8.44 -5.31
C THR A 190 -0.54 -8.42 -5.68
N LEU A 191 -1.18 -7.27 -5.54
CA LEU A 191 -2.60 -7.06 -5.79
C LEU A 191 -2.78 -5.91 -6.79
N SER A 192 -3.80 -6.00 -7.64
CA SER A 192 -4.12 -4.97 -8.64
C SER A 192 -5.23 -4.05 -8.15
N PHE A 193 -5.07 -2.74 -8.35
CA PHE A 193 -6.02 -1.71 -7.95
C PHE A 193 -6.39 -0.84 -9.15
N CYS A 194 -7.66 -0.47 -9.29
CA CYS A 194 -8.04 0.53 -10.28
C CYS A 194 -7.36 1.87 -9.95
N ILE A 195 -6.74 2.47 -10.95
CA ILE A 195 -6.29 3.86 -10.87
C ILE A 195 -7.57 4.70 -10.92
N ALA A 196 -7.96 5.28 -9.79
CA ALA A 196 -9.14 6.12 -9.73
C ALA A 196 -9.05 7.19 -10.82
N ARG A 197 -10.03 7.21 -11.73
CA ARG A 197 -10.43 8.42 -12.40
C ARG A 197 -11.76 8.78 -11.79
N THR A 198 -11.79 9.89 -11.08
CA THR A 198 -13.03 10.58 -10.75
C THR A 198 -13.66 11.01 -12.07
N SER A 199 -14.40 10.13 -12.75
CA SER A 199 -15.44 10.60 -13.66
C SER A 199 -16.57 11.07 -12.76
N THR A 200 -16.43 12.27 -12.22
CA THR A 200 -17.55 13.05 -11.72
C THR A 200 -18.45 13.33 -12.91
N SER A 201 -19.38 12.43 -13.20
CA SER A 201 -20.64 12.81 -13.83
C SER A 201 -21.62 13.08 -12.69
N ALA A 202 -21.51 14.26 -12.10
CA ALA A 202 -22.60 14.85 -11.34
C ALA A 202 -23.38 15.70 -12.35
N THR A 203 -24.61 15.27 -12.62
CA THR A 203 -25.63 16.01 -13.37
C THR A 203 -26.21 17.09 -12.47
#